data_AF-X1QA97-F1
#
_entry.id   AF-X1QA97-F1
#
_cell.length_a   1.000
_cell.length_b   1.000
_cell.length_c   1.000
_cell.angle_alpha   90.00
_cell.angle_beta   90.00
_cell.angle_gamma   90.00
#
_symmetry.space_group_name_H-M   'P 1'
#
loop_
_entity.id
_entity.type
_entity.pdbx_description
1 polymer ?
#
loop_
_entity_poly.entity_id
_entity_poly.type
_entity_poly.pdbx_seq_one_letter_code
_entity_poly.pdbx_strand_id
1 'polypeptide(L)'
;MGKGQDPTFKALKKIRKRTPFAWKGVDSDNGPEFINYHLINYCEEENLEFTLSRPNKKNDNAYIEQKNWTHVRKTVGYLRYDTDKELR
;
A
#
# COMPACT_ATOMS: atom_id res chain seq x y z
N MET A 1 4.63 3.65 -14.17
CA MET A 1 4.33 2.21 -14.11
C MET A 1 4.28 1.75 -12.65
N GLY A 2 3.30 0.92 -12.28
CA GLY A 2 3.27 0.20 -10.98
C GLY A 2 2.20 0.60 -9.94
N LYS A 3 1.49 1.72 -10.12
CA LYS A 3 0.48 2.23 -9.16
C LYS A 3 -0.94 2.17 -9.72
N GLY A 4 -1.36 0.99 -10.16
CA GLY A 4 -2.75 0.78 -10.61
C GLY A 4 -3.67 0.51 -9.42
N GLN A 5 -4.89 1.05 -9.45
CA GLN A 5 -5.88 0.83 -8.39
C GLN A 5 -6.21 -0.67 -8.22
N ASP A 6 -6.43 -1.39 -9.33
CA ASP A 6 -6.72 -2.83 -9.35
C ASP A 6 -5.62 -3.72 -8.74
N PRO A 7 -4.34 -3.63 -9.16
CA PRO A 7 -3.29 -4.45 -8.57
C PRO A 7 -3.08 -4.14 -7.08
N THR A 8 -3.17 -2.87 -6.68
CA THR A 8 -3.11 -2.47 -5.27
C THR A 8 -4.23 -3.10 -4.46
N PHE A 9 -5.47 -3.05 -4.96
CA PHE A 9 -6.63 -3.66 -4.30
C PHE A 9 -6.52 -5.18 -4.17
N LYS A 10 -6.08 -5.86 -5.24
CA LYS A 10 -5.82 -7.32 -5.22
C LYS A 10 -4.74 -7.68 -4.20
N ALA A 11 -3.66 -6.91 -4.14
CA ALA A 11 -2.60 -7.13 -3.16
C ALA A 11 -3.10 -6.94 -1.72
N LEU A 12 -3.89 -5.88 -1.46
CA LEU A 12 -4.48 -5.61 -0.16
C LEU A 12 -5.36 -6.77 0.32
N LYS A 13 -6.27 -7.26 -0.53
CA LYS A 13 -7.10 -8.45 -0.24
C LYS A 13 -6.25 -9.70 0.05
N LYS A 14 -5.16 -9.90 -0.70
CA LYS A 14 -4.24 -11.03 -0.49
C LYS A 14 -3.51 -10.93 0.86
N ILE A 15 -3.09 -9.73 1.27
CA ILE A 15 -2.43 -9.52 2.56
C ILE A 15 -3.43 -9.78 3.69
N ARG A 16 -4.63 -9.20 3.64
CA ARG A 16 -5.66 -9.41 4.68
C ARG A 16 -5.97 -10.88 4.91
N LYS A 17 -6.09 -11.69 3.83
CA LYS A 17 -6.28 -13.15 3.93
C LYS A 17 -5.14 -13.89 4.63
N ARG A 18 -3.92 -13.37 4.57
CA ARG A 18 -2.71 -13.98 5.17
C ARG A 18 -2.45 -13.47 6.58
N THR A 19 -3.05 -12.35 6.97
CA THR A 19 -2.84 -11.76 8.29
C THR A 19 -3.49 -12.65 9.35
N PRO A 20 -2.78 -13.04 10.42
CA PRO A 20 -3.30 -13.94 11.45
C PRO A 20 -4.20 -13.22 12.48
N PHE A 21 -4.71 -12.03 12.15
CA PHE A 21 -5.58 -11.24 13.01
C PHE A 21 -6.60 -10.45 12.19
N ALA A 22 -7.75 -10.17 12.78
CA ALA A 22 -8.79 -9.36 12.16
C ALA A 22 -8.31 -7.92 12.03
N TRP A 23 -8.48 -7.34 10.85
CA TRP A 23 -8.21 -5.93 10.62
C TRP A 23 -9.32 -5.08 11.22
N LYS A 24 -8.93 -3.91 11.74
CA LYS A 24 -9.87 -2.88 12.23
C LYS A 24 -9.91 -1.65 11.34
N GLY A 25 -8.83 -1.41 10.60
CA GLY A 25 -8.73 -0.30 9.68
C GLY A 25 -7.51 -0.37 8.80
N VAL A 26 -7.41 0.58 7.88
CA VAL A 26 -6.35 0.77 6.91
C VAL A 26 -5.96 2.25 6.92
N ASP A 27 -4.68 2.53 7.11
CA ASP A 27 -4.13 3.89 7.02
C ASP A 27 -3.22 3.97 5.79
N SER A 28 -3.42 4.99 4.96
CA SER A 28 -2.73 5.14 3.67
C SER A 28 -2.14 6.54 3.49
N ASP A 29 -1.13 6.64 2.61
CA ASP A 29 -0.76 7.93 2.05
C ASP A 29 -1.80 8.46 1.06
N ASN A 30 -1.59 9.68 0.59
CA ASN A 30 -2.47 10.35 -0.37
C ASN A 30 -2.24 9.89 -1.83
N GLY A 31 -1.73 8.67 -2.03
CA GLY A 31 -1.48 8.09 -3.35
C GLY A 31 -2.79 7.81 -4.12
N PRO A 32 -2.85 8.12 -5.43
CA PRO A 32 -4.05 7.86 -6.25
C PRO A 32 -4.39 6.38 -6.38
N GLU A 33 -3.46 5.48 -6.08
CA GLU A 33 -3.68 4.03 -6.00
C GLU A 33 -4.52 3.60 -4.79
N PHE A 34 -4.63 4.46 -3.77
CA PHE A 34 -5.39 4.21 -2.54
C PHE A 34 -6.62 5.12 -2.43
N ILE A 35 -6.54 6.35 -2.94
CA ILE A 35 -7.69 7.26 -3.02
C ILE A 35 -8.54 6.89 -4.24
N ASN A 36 -9.39 5.87 -4.10
CA ASN A 36 -10.33 5.46 -5.13
C ASN A 36 -11.57 4.79 -4.54
N TYR A 37 -12.65 4.74 -5.34
CA TYR A 37 -13.92 4.16 -4.93
C TYR A 37 -13.84 2.66 -4.60
N HIS A 38 -12.96 1.90 -5.25
CA HIS A 38 -12.85 0.46 -4.97
C HIS A 38 -12.36 0.20 -3.55
N LEU A 39 -11.37 0.96 -3.07
CA LEU A 39 -10.84 0.79 -1.73
C LEU A 39 -11.80 1.33 -0.66
N ILE A 40 -12.42 2.49 -0.90
CA ILE A 40 -13.39 3.09 0.03
C ILE A 40 -14.59 2.16 0.22
N ASN A 41 -15.24 1.72 -0.88
CA ASN A 41 -16.39 0.84 -0.81
C ASN A 41 -16.05 -0.48 -0.09
N TYR A 42 -14.87 -1.04 -0.35
CA TYR A 42 -14.43 -2.24 0.34
C TYR A 42 -14.24 -2.04 1.84
N CYS A 43 -13.66 -0.92 2.26
CA CYS A 43 -13.52 -0.61 3.68
C CYS A 43 -14.88 -0.43 4.35
N GLU A 44 -15.84 0.24 3.70
CA GLU A 44 -17.21 0.40 4.19
C GLU A 44 -17.95 -0.95 4.32
N GLU A 45 -17.94 -1.77 3.27
CA GLU A 45 -18.58 -3.10 3.24
C GLU A 45 -18.04 -4.04 4.33
N GLU A 46 -16.74 -3.92 4.62
CA GLU A 46 -16.03 -4.79 5.56
C GLU A 46 -15.91 -4.20 6.97
N ASN A 47 -16.52 -3.03 7.19
CA ASN A 47 -16.48 -2.28 8.44
C ASN A 47 -15.04 -2.03 8.93
N LEU A 48 -14.18 -1.58 8.01
CA LEU A 48 -12.80 -1.18 8.25
C LEU A 48 -12.72 0.35 8.29
N GLU A 49 -12.13 0.89 9.35
CA GLU A 49 -11.82 2.31 9.42
C GLU A 49 -10.76 2.67 8.38
N PHE A 50 -11.02 3.68 7.54
CA PHE A 50 -10.06 4.13 6.53
C PHE A 50 -9.58 5.54 6.85
N THR A 51 -8.26 5.70 7.02
CA THR A 51 -7.62 6.99 7.33
C THR A 51 -6.53 7.31 6.32
N LEU A 52 -6.25 8.62 6.19
CA LEU A 52 -5.20 9.13 5.34
C LEU A 52 -4.17 9.89 6.16
N SER A 53 -2.90 9.72 5.81
CA SER A 53 -1.80 10.51 6.36
C SER A 53 -1.99 12.01 6.07
N ARG A 54 -1.47 12.86 6.96
CA ARG A 54 -1.58 14.31 6.79
C ARG A 54 -0.76 14.79 5.58
N PRO A 55 -1.26 15.78 4.82
CA PRO A 55 -0.51 16.38 3.72
C PRO A 55 0.88 16.84 4.18
N ASN A 56 1.90 16.49 3.39
CA ASN A 56 3.31 16.85 3.63
C ASN A 56 3.93 16.35 4.95
N LYS A 57 3.34 15.33 5.60
CA LYS A 57 3.85 14.80 6.87
C LYS A 57 4.46 13.40 6.73
N LYS A 58 5.71 13.36 6.23
CA LYS A 58 6.45 12.10 5.97
C LYS A 58 6.58 11.16 7.18
N ASN A 59 6.53 11.70 8.40
CA ASN A 59 6.71 10.90 9.61
C ASN A 59 5.48 10.07 10.00
N ASP A 60 4.31 10.34 9.41
CA ASP A 60 3.09 9.57 9.71
C ASP A 60 3.24 8.10 9.25
N ASN A 61 4.04 7.86 8.19
CA ASN A 61 4.31 6.52 7.64
C ASN A 61 5.69 5.95 8.01
N ALA A 62 6.35 6.50 9.04
CA ALA A 62 7.75 6.20 9.35
C ALA A 62 8.05 4.71 9.54
N TYR A 63 7.13 3.96 10.17
CA TYR A 63 7.30 2.52 10.39
C TYR A 63 7.32 1.73 9.09
N ILE A 64 6.43 2.04 8.14
CA ILE A 64 6.40 1.37 6.84
C ILE A 64 7.63 1.73 6.01
N GLU A 65 8.06 2.99 6.04
CA GLU A 65 9.29 3.40 5.34
C GLU A 65 10.55 2.74 5.90
N GLN A 66 10.62 2.50 7.21
CA GLN A 66 11.71 1.72 7.81
C GLN A 66 11.71 0.27 7.28
N LYS A 67 10.53 -0.32 7.06
CA LYS A 67 10.40 -1.68 6.50
C LYS A 67 10.83 -1.73 5.04
N ASN A 68 10.55 -0.69 4.26
CA ASN A 68 11.04 -0.58 2.88
C ASN A 68 12.58 -0.66 2.81
N TRP A 69 13.28 0.02 3.72
CA TRP A 69 14.74 -0.08 3.75
C TRP A 69 15.22 -1.49 4.10
N THR A 70 14.69 -2.08 5.18
CA THR A 70 15.17 -3.37 5.70
C THR A 70 14.84 -4.56 4.80
N HIS A 71 13.68 -4.57 4.14
CA HIS A 71 13.20 -5.74 3.39
C HIS A 71 13.42 -5.60 1.88
N VAL A 72 13.34 -4.39 1.34
CA VAL A 72 13.51 -4.14 -0.09
C VAL A 72 14.95 -3.67 -0.36
N ARG A 73 15.31 -2.46 0.10
CA ARG A 73 16.57 -1.81 -0.31
C ARG A 73 17.82 -2.57 0.12
N LYS A 74 17.78 -3.20 1.31
CA LYS A 74 18.90 -4.04 1.77
C LYS A 74 19.10 -5.28 0.90
N THR A 75 18.03 -5.82 0.29
CA THR A 75 18.05 -7.06 -0.48
C THR A 75 18.34 -6.82 -1.96
N VAL A 76 17.69 -5.81 -2.56
CA VAL A 76 17.77 -5.54 -4.01
C VAL A 76 18.58 -4.28 -4.36
N GLY A 77 19.08 -3.56 -3.37
CA GLY A 77 19.77 -2.28 -3.57
C GLY A 77 18.83 -1.15 -3.96
N TYR A 78 19.32 -0.24 -4.80
CA TYR A 78 18.59 0.94 -5.27
C TYR A 78 18.04 0.79 -6.70
N LEU A 79 18.25 -0.37 -7.32
CA LEU A 79 17.72 -0.66 -8.64
C LEU A 79 16.19 -0.70 -8.60
N ARG A 80 15.56 -0.16 -9.63
CA ARG A 80 14.12 -0.13 -9.79
C ARG A 80 13.78 -0.86 -11.09
N TYR A 81 12.68 -1.60 -11.07
CA TYR A 81 12.10 -2.22 -12.26
C TYR A 81 11.07 -1.26 -12.86
N ASP A 82 11.55 -0.11 -13.32
CA ASP A 82 10.73 0.99 -13.85
C ASP A 82 10.89 1.20 -15.36
N THR A 83 11.57 0.28 -16.05
CA THR A 83 11.63 0.29 -17.53
C THR A 83 10.66 -0.72 -18.16
N ASP A 84 10.11 -0.37 -19.33
CA ASP A 84 9.21 -1.25 -20.09
C ASP A 84 9.83 -2.63 -20.42
N LYS A 85 11.16 -2.70 -20.51
CA LYS A 85 11.91 -3.94 -20.80
C LYS A 85 11.87 -4.94 -19.64
N GLU A 86 11.70 -4.46 -18.42
CA GLU A 86 11.76 -5.26 -17.19
C GLU A 86 10.40 -5.83 -16.77
N LEU A 87 9.30 -5.41 -17.42
CA LEU A 87 7.93 -5.84 -17.12
C LEU A 87 7.43 -6.96 -18.04
N ARG A 88 8.33 -7.60 -18.80
CA ARG A 88 8.05 -8.72 -19.71
C ARG A 88 8.11 -10.07 -19.02
#